data_AF-A0A3N5Q0S4-F1
#
_entry.id   AF-A0A3N5Q0S4-F1
#
_cell.length_a   1.000
_cell.length_b   1.000
_cell.length_c   1.000
_cell.angle_alpha   90.00
_cell.angle_beta   90.00
_cell.angle_gamma   90.00
#
_symmetry.space_group_name_H-M   'P 1'
#
loop_
_entity.id
_entity.type
_entity.pdbx_description
1 polymer ?
#
loop_
_entity_poly.entity_id
_entity_poly.type
_entity_poly.pdbx_seq_one_letter_code
_entity_poly.pdbx_strand_id
1 'polypeptide(L)'
;MREAHEQWRFNAIGRCALCDLHRPEDLEVAARFVRPDDMHGAVFVSADLAAHVAYLRERMVLGFRSIDIHNVGTNPAEFIDAFGEHVLPKLR
;
A
#
# COMPACT_ATOMS: atom_id res chain seq x y z
N MET A 1 -8.37 -5.24 -1.60
CA MET A 1 -7.48 -6.40 -1.77
C MET A 1 -7.15 -6.71 -3.22
N ARG A 2 -8.17 -6.94 -4.08
CA ARG A 2 -7.96 -7.18 -5.52
C ARG A 2 -7.04 -6.14 -6.18
N GLU A 3 -7.36 -4.86 -6.08
CA GLU A 3 -6.55 -3.80 -6.72
C GLU A 3 -5.12 -3.76 -6.20
N ALA A 4 -4.91 -3.87 -4.89
CA ALA A 4 -3.57 -3.95 -4.30
C ALA A 4 -2.78 -5.15 -4.85
N HIS A 5 -3.41 -6.30 -5.05
CA HIS A 5 -2.77 -7.47 -5.64
C HIS A 5 -2.47 -7.28 -7.14
N GLU A 6 -3.45 -6.83 -7.91
CA GLU A 6 -3.31 -6.64 -9.35
C GLU A 6 -2.28 -5.57 -9.72
N GLN A 7 -2.21 -4.49 -8.94
CA GLN A 7 -1.31 -3.37 -9.20
C GLN A 7 0.05 -3.51 -8.48
N TRP A 8 0.10 -4.13 -7.30
CA TRP A 8 1.26 -4.05 -6.40
C TRP A 8 1.81 -5.40 -5.90
N ARG A 9 1.36 -6.57 -6.41
CA ARG A 9 1.86 -7.91 -5.98
C ARG A 9 3.38 -8.08 -5.99
N PHE A 10 4.09 -7.35 -6.85
CA PHE A 10 5.56 -7.42 -6.93
C PHE A 10 6.25 -6.94 -5.65
N ASN A 11 5.60 -6.09 -4.85
CA ASN A 11 6.14 -5.64 -3.57
C ASN A 11 6.14 -6.72 -2.48
N ALA A 12 5.43 -7.83 -2.70
CA ALA A 12 5.55 -9.01 -1.84
C ALA A 12 6.85 -9.80 -2.10
N ILE A 13 7.57 -9.51 -3.19
CA ILE A 13 8.87 -10.11 -3.48
C ILE A 13 9.93 -9.45 -2.58
N GLY A 14 10.74 -10.28 -1.91
CA GLY A 14 11.80 -9.80 -1.04
C GLY A 14 12.81 -8.90 -1.76
N ARG A 15 13.28 -7.86 -1.07
CA ARG A 15 14.19 -6.83 -1.61
C ARG A 15 15.40 -7.41 -2.34
N CYS A 16 16.07 -8.41 -1.76
CA CYS A 16 17.25 -9.02 -2.38
C CYS A 16 16.91 -9.66 -3.72
N ALA A 17 15.81 -10.41 -3.80
CA ALA A 17 15.38 -11.04 -5.05
C ALA A 17 15.00 -9.99 -6.11
N LEU A 18 14.31 -8.91 -5.72
CA LEU A 18 13.96 -7.81 -6.64
C LEU A 18 15.19 -7.16 -7.31
N CYS A 19 16.32 -7.06 -6.60
CA CYS A 19 17.56 -6.50 -7.15
C CYS A 19 18.20 -7.36 -8.23
N ASP A 20 17.92 -8.66 -8.25
CA ASP A 20 18.47 -9.63 -9.20
C ASP A 20 17.55 -9.88 -10.41
N LEU A 21 16.35 -9.29 -10.44
CA LEU A 21 15.46 -9.37 -11.59
C LEU A 21 15.86 -8.31 -12.62
N HIS A 22 16.18 -8.75 -13.84
CA HIS A 22 16.73 -7.86 -14.87
C HIS A 22 15.74 -7.53 -15.98
N ARG A 23 14.63 -8.26 -16.07
CA ARG A 23 13.61 -8.06 -17.10
C ARG A 23 12.21 -7.94 -16.51
N PRO A 24 11.29 -7.23 -17.19
CA PRO A 24 9.90 -7.14 -16.76
C PRO A 24 9.22 -8.52 -16.60
N GLU A 25 9.53 -9.48 -17.47
CA GLU A 25 8.94 -10.82 -17.42
C GLU A 25 9.37 -11.60 -16.17
N ASP A 26 10.55 -11.31 -15.61
CA ASP A 26 11.05 -11.94 -14.40
C ASP A 26 10.19 -11.56 -13.18
N LEU A 27 9.69 -10.31 -13.13
CA LEU A 27 8.77 -9.85 -12.10
C LEU A 27 7.45 -10.62 -12.14
N GLU A 28 6.90 -10.84 -13.33
CA GLU A 28 5.67 -11.62 -13.51
C GLU A 28 5.83 -13.06 -13.04
N VAL A 29 6.94 -13.70 -13.42
CA VAL A 29 7.25 -15.07 -12.97
C VAL A 29 7.45 -15.13 -11.45
N ALA A 30 8.15 -14.17 -10.87
CA ALA A 30 8.41 -14.10 -9.44
C ALA A 30 7.14 -13.86 -8.62
N ALA A 31 6.21 -13.05 -9.12
CA ALA A 31 4.97 -12.72 -8.42
C ALA A 31 3.79 -13.66 -8.72
N ARG A 32 3.91 -14.61 -9.67
CA ARG A 32 2.78 -15.44 -10.13
C ARG A 32 2.07 -16.26 -9.05
N PHE A 33 2.75 -16.54 -7.94
CA PHE A 33 2.21 -17.29 -6.80
C PHE A 33 1.79 -16.41 -5.62
N VAL A 34 2.01 -15.09 -5.71
CA VAL A 34 1.53 -14.15 -4.70
C VAL A 34 0.02 -14.18 -4.73
N ARG A 35 -0.60 -14.39 -3.58
CA ARG A 35 -2.05 -14.37 -3.39
C ARG A 35 -2.49 -13.00 -2.87
N PRO A 36 -3.77 -12.62 -3.03
CA PRO A 36 -4.27 -11.37 -2.46
C PRO A 36 -3.98 -11.24 -0.95
N ASP A 37 -4.10 -12.33 -0.19
CA ASP A 37 -3.87 -12.31 1.25
C ASP A 37 -2.41 -12.02 1.63
N ASP A 38 -1.45 -12.35 0.75
CA ASP A 38 -0.03 -12.08 0.97
C ASP A 38 0.28 -10.57 0.95
N MET A 39 -0.63 -9.75 0.38
CA MET A 39 -0.47 -8.30 0.31
C MET A 39 -0.48 -7.61 1.67
N HIS A 40 -1.11 -8.21 2.69
CA HIS A 40 -1.14 -7.64 4.05
C HIS A 40 0.24 -7.46 4.67
N GLY A 41 1.24 -8.26 4.24
CA GLY A 41 2.63 -8.12 4.68
C GLY A 41 3.41 -7.01 3.97
N ALA A 42 2.96 -6.58 2.79
CA ALA A 42 3.67 -5.62 1.95
C ALA A 42 3.08 -4.20 2.03
N VAL A 43 1.75 -4.08 2.12
CA VAL A 43 1.04 -2.81 2.18
C VAL A 43 -0.13 -2.88 3.17
N PHE A 44 -0.46 -1.75 3.79
CA PHE A 44 -1.68 -1.66 4.58
C PHE A 44 -2.90 -1.55 3.65
N VAL A 45 -3.83 -2.48 3.78
CA VAL A 45 -5.03 -2.57 2.93
C VAL A 45 -6.27 -2.60 3.81
N SER A 46 -7.17 -1.64 3.61
CA SER A 46 -8.49 -1.62 4.22
C SER A 46 -9.49 -0.91 3.31
N ALA A 47 -10.77 -1.26 3.41
CA ALA A 47 -11.85 -0.46 2.83
C ALA A 47 -12.44 0.54 3.85
N ASP A 48 -12.07 0.41 5.12
CA ASP A 48 -12.52 1.29 6.20
C ASP A 48 -11.54 2.46 6.39
N LEU A 49 -12.03 3.68 6.21
CA LEU A 49 -11.26 4.91 6.42
C LEU A 49 -10.92 5.13 7.89
N ALA A 50 -11.72 4.64 8.84
CA ALA A 50 -11.41 4.72 10.26
C ALA A 50 -10.18 3.86 10.62
N ALA A 51 -10.04 2.69 10.00
CA ALA A 51 -8.83 1.87 10.13
C ALA A 51 -7.57 2.62 9.65
N HIS A 52 -7.66 3.41 8.58
CA HIS A 52 -6.53 4.23 8.12
C HIS A 52 -6.16 5.34 9.11
N VAL A 53 -7.16 5.98 9.72
CA VAL A 53 -6.93 7.00 10.76
C VAL A 53 -6.20 6.37 11.96
N ALA A 54 -6.67 5.21 12.44
CA ALA A 54 -6.04 4.50 13.54
C ALA A 54 -4.58 4.12 13.19
N TYR A 55 -4.38 3.53 12.02
CA TYR A 55 -3.06 3.14 11.51
C TYR A 55 -2.10 4.34 11.45
N LEU A 56 -2.55 5.48 10.93
CA LEU A 56 -1.72 6.69 10.82
C LEU A 56 -1.41 7.31 12.19
N ARG A 57 -2.38 7.36 13.12
CA ARG A 57 -2.16 7.89 14.48
C ARG A 57 -1.08 7.11 15.23
N GLU A 58 -1.12 5.78 15.17
CA GLU A 58 -0.09 4.91 15.77
C GLU A 58 1.32 5.22 15.22
N ARG A 59 1.43 5.68 13.98
CA ARG A 59 2.72 5.99 13.36
C ARG A 59 3.15 7.42 13.65
N MET A 60 2.22 8.36 13.75
CA MET A 60 2.51 9.74 14.15
C MET A 60 3.16 9.82 15.54
N VAL A 61 2.75 8.96 16.48
CA VAL A 61 3.36 8.92 17.82
C VAL A 61 4.82 8.42 17.82
N LEU A 62 5.31 7.84 16.72
CA LEU A 62 6.71 7.42 16.58
C LEU A 62 7.67 8.59 16.30
N GLY A 63 7.17 9.82 16.14
CA GLY A 63 7.99 11.03 16.03
C GLY A 63 8.53 11.33 14.63
N PHE A 64 7.90 10.79 13.57
CA PHE A 64 8.26 11.15 12.20
C PHE A 64 8.02 12.64 11.91
N ARG A 65 8.90 13.25 11.12
CA ARG A 65 8.73 14.64 10.64
C ARG A 65 7.54 14.77 9.67
N SER A 66 7.36 13.78 8.82
CA SER A 66 6.29 13.72 7.81
C SER A 66 5.91 12.26 7.56
N ILE A 67 4.66 12.04 7.13
CA ILE A 67 4.17 10.75 6.64
C ILE A 67 3.65 10.99 5.23
N ASP A 68 4.30 10.36 4.26
CA ASP A 68 3.93 10.40 2.85
C ASP A 68 3.07 9.17 2.52
N ILE A 69 1.90 9.38 1.93
CA ILE A 69 0.93 8.32 1.64
C ILE A 69 0.86 8.14 0.13
N HIS A 70 0.91 6.88 -0.32
CA HIS A 70 0.80 6.51 -1.72
C HIS A 70 -0.41 5.60 -1.94
N ASN A 71 -1.30 5.98 -2.86
CA ASN A 71 -2.40 5.11 -3.29
C ASN A 71 -1.87 4.05 -4.25
N VAL A 72 -2.15 2.79 -3.94
CA VAL A 72 -1.75 1.64 -4.77
C VAL A 72 -2.82 1.27 -5.81
N GLY A 73 -4.04 1.81 -5.68
CA GLY A 73 -5.16 1.57 -6.60
C GLY A 73 -5.14 2.47 -7.84
N THR A 74 -6.04 2.19 -8.79
CA THR A 74 -6.17 2.94 -10.05
C THR A 74 -7.13 4.13 -9.95
N ASN A 75 -7.47 4.55 -8.72
CA ASN A 75 -8.49 5.54 -8.37
C ASN A 75 -7.90 6.75 -7.62
N PRO A 76 -6.91 7.47 -8.20
CA PRO A 76 -6.19 8.52 -7.48
C PRO A 76 -7.07 9.70 -7.08
N ALA A 77 -8.08 10.07 -7.89
CA ALA A 77 -8.98 11.18 -7.59
C ALA A 77 -9.89 10.84 -6.40
N GLU A 78 -10.59 9.70 -6.45
CA GLU A 78 -11.46 9.30 -5.35
C GLU A 78 -10.68 9.08 -4.05
N PHE A 79 -9.45 8.57 -4.15
CA PHE A 79 -8.56 8.45 -2.99
C PHE A 79 -8.24 9.81 -2.36
N ILE A 80 -7.84 10.80 -3.17
CA ILE A 80 -7.50 12.14 -2.69
C ILE A 80 -8.71 12.79 -2.02
N ASP A 81 -9.88 12.72 -2.67
CA ASP A 81 -11.11 13.31 -2.13
C ASP A 81 -11.51 12.63 -0.81
N ALA A 82 -11.57 11.29 -0.78
CA ALA A 82 -11.94 10.55 0.43
C ALA A 82 -10.94 10.76 1.58
N PHE A 83 -9.64 10.78 1.31
CA PHE A 83 -8.64 11.05 2.35
C PHE A 83 -8.70 12.49 2.83
N GLY A 84 -8.86 13.45 1.91
CA GLY A 84 -9.00 14.87 2.21
C GLY A 84 -10.20 15.17 3.10
N GLU A 85 -11.35 14.54 2.82
CA GLU A 85 -12.60 14.79 3.53
C GLU A 85 -12.72 13.99 4.84
N HIS A 86 -12.23 12.75 4.89
CA HIS A 86 -12.58 11.84 5.98
C HIS A 86 -11.40 11.35 6.84
N VAL A 87 -10.17 11.44 6.34
CA VAL A 87 -8.98 10.92 7.03
C VAL A 87 -8.15 12.08 7.61
N LEU A 88 -7.66 12.99 6.76
CA LEU A 88 -6.76 14.07 7.17
C LEU A 88 -7.33 14.98 8.27
N PRO A 89 -8.63 15.37 8.27
CA PRO A 89 -9.19 16.20 9.33
C PRO A 89 -9.15 15.54 10.72
N LYS A 90 -9.09 14.21 10.80
CA LYS A 90 -9.02 13.46 12.07
C LYS A 90 -7.59 13.26 12.57
N LEU A 91 -6.58 13.64 11.78
CA LEU A 91 -5.15 13.53 12.10
C LEU A 91 -4.50 14.86 12.51
N ARG A 92 -5.27 15.95 12.46
CA ARG A 92 -4.85 17.27 12.96
C ARG A 92 -4.94 17.34 14.48
#